data_AF-A0A535U560-F1
#
_entry.id   AF-A0A535U560-F1
#
_cell.length_a   1.000
_cell.length_b   1.000
_cell.length_c   1.000
_cell.angle_alpha   90.00
_cell.angle_beta   90.00
_cell.angle_gamma   90.00
#
_symmetry.space_group_name_H-M   'P 1'
#
loop_
_entity.id
_entity.type
_entity.pdbx_description
1 polymer ?
#
loop_
_entity_poly.entity_id
_entity_poly.type
_entity_poly.pdbx_seq_one_letter_code
_entity_poly.pdbx_strand_id
1 'polypeptide(L)'
;RATNDAHELDWREVLVKSGRNVTPVIERKYFRSIYFREPGGVLFEIATDQPGFTVDEPADALGSSLQLPPQYEGRRENLKFNLPPIVVPTTAARGAGH
;
A
#
# COMPACT_ATOMS: atom_id res chain seq x y z
N ARG A 1 -5.50 -1.61 -10.96
CA ARG A 1 -4.10 -1.98 -10.61
C ARG A 1 -3.26 -1.82 -11.86
N ALA A 2 -1.99 -1.47 -11.73
CA ALA A 2 -1.03 -1.40 -12.82
C ALA A 2 0.03 -2.49 -12.61
N THR A 3 0.45 -3.13 -13.70
CA THR A 3 1.40 -4.24 -13.65
C THR A 3 2.83 -3.76 -13.41
N ASN A 4 3.17 -2.54 -13.83
CA ASN A 4 4.48 -1.91 -13.67
C ASN A 4 4.37 -0.38 -13.78
N ASP A 5 5.52 0.33 -13.70
CA ASP A 5 5.66 1.76 -13.94
C ASP A 5 4.99 2.26 -15.22
N ALA A 6 5.30 1.64 -16.35
CA ALA A 6 4.83 2.08 -17.65
C ALA A 6 3.30 2.00 -17.73
N HIS A 7 2.71 0.90 -17.27
CA HIS A 7 1.26 0.72 -17.25
C HIS A 7 0.56 1.73 -16.32
N GLU A 8 1.19 2.13 -15.20
CA GLU A 8 0.67 3.21 -14.35
C GLU A 8 0.66 4.56 -15.10
N LEU A 9 1.73 4.87 -15.83
CA LEU A 9 1.82 6.10 -16.63
C LEU A 9 0.80 6.12 -17.77
N ASP A 10 0.58 4.99 -18.44
CA ASP A 10 -0.45 4.84 -19.47
C ASP A 10 -1.85 5.14 -18.91
N TRP A 11 -2.17 4.57 -17.74
CA TRP A 11 -3.42 4.87 -17.03
C TRP A 11 -3.55 6.34 -16.69
N ARG A 12 -2.47 6.95 -16.18
CA ARG A 12 -2.46 8.37 -15.84
C ARG A 12 -2.76 9.21 -17.08
N GLU A 13 -2.13 8.92 -18.21
CA GLU A 13 -2.35 9.65 -19.46
C GLU A 13 -3.80 9.55 -19.92
N VAL A 14 -4.38 8.35 -19.93
CA VAL A 14 -5.79 8.11 -20.29
C VAL A 14 -6.73 8.92 -19.40
N LEU A 15 -6.51 8.88 -18.08
CA LEU A 15 -7.35 9.57 -17.11
C LEU A 15 -7.26 11.10 -17.25
N VAL A 16 -6.05 11.65 -17.42
CA VAL A 16 -5.86 13.09 -17.66
C VAL A 16 -6.53 13.52 -18.96
N LYS A 17 -6.37 12.75 -20.05
CA LYS A 17 -7.05 13.01 -21.33
C LYS A 17 -8.56 12.98 -21.21
N SER A 18 -9.11 12.18 -20.29
CA SER A 18 -10.55 12.14 -19.99
C SER A 18 -11.05 13.30 -19.11
N GLY A 19 -10.19 14.28 -18.79
CA GLY A 19 -10.55 15.45 -17.98
C GLY A 19 -10.57 15.19 -16.48
N ARG A 20 -9.99 14.07 -16.01
CA ARG A 20 -9.88 13.77 -14.58
C ARG A 20 -8.74 14.57 -13.96
N ASN A 21 -8.96 15.04 -12.74
CA ASN A 21 -7.88 15.56 -11.90
C ASN A 21 -7.16 14.39 -11.23
N VAL A 22 -5.99 14.03 -11.77
CA VAL A 22 -5.16 12.90 -11.33
C VAL A 22 -3.91 13.44 -10.65
N THR A 23 -3.55 12.85 -9.51
CA THR A 23 -2.32 13.24 -8.80
C THR A 23 -1.06 12.97 -9.64
N PRO A 24 0.08 13.58 -9.29
CA PRO A 24 1.38 13.01 -9.65
C PRO A 24 1.50 11.55 -9.16
N VAL A 25 2.45 10.81 -9.72
CA VAL A 25 2.83 9.49 -9.20
C VAL A 25 3.42 9.68 -7.80
N ILE A 26 2.92 8.92 -6.84
CA ILE A 26 3.37 8.97 -5.45
C ILE A 26 4.10 7.67 -5.13
N GLU A 27 5.32 7.79 -4.63
CA GLU A 27 6.12 6.65 -4.20
C GLU A 27 5.70 6.20 -2.80
N ARG A 28 5.11 5.00 -2.71
CA ARG A 28 4.95 4.27 -1.46
C ARG A 28 6.00 3.16 -1.48
N LYS A 29 6.69 2.93 -0.36
CA LYS A 29 7.79 1.95 -0.26
C LYS A 29 7.54 0.61 -0.98
N TYR A 30 6.28 0.14 -0.94
CA TYR A 30 5.85 -1.15 -1.48
C TYR A 30 5.24 -1.09 -2.90
N PHE A 31 4.87 0.10 -3.39
CA PHE A 31 4.24 0.34 -4.70
C PHE A 31 4.21 1.84 -5.01
N ARG A 32 4.12 2.23 -6.28
CA ARG A 32 3.71 3.61 -6.60
C ARG A 32 2.23 3.67 -6.90
N SER A 33 1.62 4.82 -6.67
CA SER A 33 0.23 5.02 -7.02
C SER A 33 -0.13 6.43 -7.48
N ILE A 34 -1.18 6.50 -8.28
CA ILE A 34 -1.92 7.71 -8.63
C ILE A 34 -3.33 7.64 -8.06
N TYR A 35 -3.87 8.82 -7.74
CA TYR A 35 -5.22 8.98 -7.20
C TYR A 35 -6.05 9.90 -8.08
N PHE A 36 -7.34 9.61 -8.19
CA PHE A 36 -8.29 10.48 -8.88
C PHE A 36 -9.70 10.29 -8.32
N ARG A 37 -10.57 11.30 -8.50
CA ARG A 37 -12.00 11.19 -8.16
C ARG A 37 -12.83 10.96 -9.41
N GLU A 38 -13.75 10.00 -9.35
CA GLU A 38 -14.79 9.84 -10.36
C GLU A 38 -15.93 10.87 -10.14
N PRO A 39 -16.88 11.07 -11.08
CA PRO A 39 -17.91 12.12 -10.98
C PRO A 39 -18.75 12.11 -9.69
N GLY A 40 -19.06 10.94 -9.14
CA GLY A 40 -19.76 10.76 -7.87
C GLY A 40 -18.90 11.05 -6.63
N GLY A 41 -17.64 11.41 -6.81
CA GLY A 41 -16.72 11.82 -5.74
C GLY A 41 -15.93 10.69 -5.11
N VAL A 42 -16.14 9.42 -5.51
CA VAL A 42 -15.38 8.28 -4.99
C VAL A 42 -13.90 8.43 -5.37
N LEU A 43 -13.02 8.26 -4.38
CA LEU A 43 -11.57 8.30 -4.58
C LEU A 43 -11.08 6.93 -5.04
N PHE A 44 -10.55 6.86 -6.25
CA PHE A 44 -9.91 5.67 -6.80
C PHE A 44 -8.39 5.80 -6.72
N GLU A 45 -7.75 4.63 -6.59
CA GLU A 45 -6.30 4.46 -6.62
C GLU A 45 -5.92 3.46 -7.71
N ILE A 46 -4.90 3.80 -8.50
CA ILE A 46 -4.20 2.85 -9.36
C ILE A 46 -2.81 2.70 -8.79
N ALA A 47 -2.52 1.52 -8.23
CA ALA A 47 -1.23 1.17 -7.65
C ALA A 47 -0.51 0.11 -8.48
N THR A 48 0.83 0.15 -8.49
CA THR A 48 1.66 -0.90 -9.10
C THR A 48 1.71 -2.18 -8.29
N ASP A 49 1.91 -3.30 -8.98
CA ASP A 49 2.03 -4.62 -8.34
C ASP A 49 3.41 -4.89 -7.73
N GLN A 50 4.44 -4.17 -8.16
CA GLN A 50 5.80 -4.26 -7.65
C GLN A 50 6.23 -2.93 -7.01
N PRO A 51 7.19 -2.92 -6.06
CA PRO A 51 8.03 -4.05 -5.60
C PRO A 51 7.36 -5.06 -4.64
N GLY A 52 6.28 -4.68 -3.97
CA GLY A 52 5.62 -5.53 -2.96
C GLY A 52 6.27 -5.46 -1.57
N PHE A 53 5.75 -6.27 -0.65
CA PHE A 53 6.15 -6.24 0.77
C PHE A 53 7.45 -7.00 1.06
N THR A 54 7.94 -7.82 0.13
CA THR A 54 9.19 -8.58 0.34
C THR A 54 10.45 -7.75 0.11
N VAL A 55 10.30 -6.44 -0.09
CA VAL A 55 11.41 -5.51 -0.33
C VAL A 55 12.22 -5.25 0.95
N ASP A 56 11.58 -5.37 2.12
CA ASP A 56 12.16 -5.07 3.43
C ASP A 56 11.85 -6.14 4.50
N GLU A 57 11.01 -7.13 4.18
CA GLU A 57 10.69 -8.25 5.06
C GLU A 57 10.79 -9.59 4.30
N PRO A 58 11.34 -10.65 4.92
CA PRO A 58 11.28 -11.98 4.33
C PRO A 58 9.84 -12.50 4.37
N ALA A 59 9.46 -13.32 3.38
CA ALA A 59 8.07 -13.75 3.19
C ALA A 59 7.48 -14.50 4.40
N ASP A 60 8.30 -15.22 5.16
CA ASP A 60 7.93 -15.99 6.35
C ASP A 60 7.78 -15.12 7.61
N ALA A 61 8.23 -13.86 7.60
CA ALA A 61 8.12 -12.93 8.71
C ALA A 61 7.31 -11.66 8.39
N LEU A 62 6.60 -11.62 7.25
CA LEU A 62 5.80 -10.47 6.83
C LEU A 62 4.81 -10.02 7.91
N GLY A 63 4.81 -8.72 8.21
CA GLY A 63 3.88 -8.12 9.16
C GLY A 63 4.10 -8.55 10.62
N SER A 64 5.22 -9.23 10.94
CA SER A 64 5.56 -9.61 12.31
C SER A 64 6.15 -8.47 13.14
N SER A 65 6.57 -7.39 12.49
CA SER A 65 7.19 -6.24 13.15
C SER A 65 6.73 -4.91 12.56
N LEU A 66 6.90 -3.83 13.34
CA LEU A 66 6.56 -2.48 12.89
C LEU A 66 7.57 -1.98 11.85
N GLN A 67 7.17 -1.95 10.58
CA GLN A 67 7.93 -1.31 9.51
C GLN A 67 7.64 0.19 9.44
N LEU A 68 8.70 0.99 9.31
CA LEU A 68 8.61 2.44 9.17
C LEU A 68 9.27 2.90 7.85
N PRO A 69 8.72 3.93 7.20
CA PRO A 69 9.43 4.66 6.17
C PRO A 69 10.72 5.30 6.71
N PRO A 70 11.81 5.42 5.92
CA PRO A 70 13.10 5.92 6.38
C PRO A 70 13.03 7.26 7.13
N GLN A 71 12.16 8.18 6.68
CA GLN A 71 11.97 9.50 7.30
C GLN A 71 11.40 9.44 8.74
N TYR A 72 10.87 8.30 9.17
CA TYR A 72 10.30 8.11 10.51
C TYR A 72 11.14 7.20 11.40
N GLU A 73 12.22 6.60 10.90
CA GLU A 73 13.08 5.70 11.69
C GLU A 73 13.68 6.40 12.91
N GLY A 74 14.07 7.67 12.80
CA GLY A 74 14.55 8.46 13.93
C GLY A 74 13.53 8.67 15.07
N ARG A 75 12.25 8.36 14.83
CA ARG A 75 11.16 8.45 15.82
C ARG A 75 10.65 7.07 16.25
N ARG A 76 11.32 5.97 15.89
CA ARG A 76 10.85 4.60 16.12
C ARG A 76 10.46 4.34 17.57
N GLU A 77 11.31 4.69 18.53
CA GLU A 77 11.03 4.41 19.95
C GLU A 77 9.85 5.23 20.48
N ASN A 78 9.71 6.48 20.04
CA ASN A 78 8.53 7.29 20.35
C ASN A 78 7.25 6.70 19.72
N LEU A 79 7.31 6.22 18.48
CA LEU A 79 6.17 5.60 17.81
C LEU A 79 5.78 4.28 18.48
N LYS A 80 6.74 3.41 18.81
CA LYS A 80 6.49 2.16 19.55
C LYS A 80 5.81 2.40 20.90
N PHE A 81 6.18 3.48 21.59
CA PHE A 81 5.58 3.82 22.87
C PHE A 81 4.13 4.31 22.74
N ASN A 82 3.81 5.07 21.69
CA ASN A 82 2.49 5.71 21.54
C ASN A 82 1.48 4.86 20.75
N LEU A 83 1.92 3.86 19.99
CA LEU A 83 1.03 2.99 19.24
C LEU A 83 0.44 1.90 20.16
N PRO A 84 -0.89 1.73 20.19
CA PRO A 84 -1.49 0.65 20.95
C PRO A 84 -1.02 -0.71 20.39
N PRO A 85 -0.77 -1.71 21.25
CA PRO A 85 -0.39 -3.04 20.79
C PRO A 85 -1.52 -3.66 19.98
N ILE A 86 -1.17 -4.29 18.86
CA ILE A 86 -2.11 -5.04 18.01
C ILE A 86 -1.81 -6.52 18.16
N VAL A 87 -2.86 -7.31 18.40
CA VAL A 87 -2.79 -8.77 18.35
C VAL A 87 -3.49 -9.20 17.07
N VAL A 88 -2.76 -9.86 16.18
CA VAL A 88 -3.35 -10.44 14.96
C VAL A 88 -4.22 -11.62 15.40
N PRO A 89 -5.54 -11.62 15.13
CA PRO A 89 -6.38 -12.75 15.49
C PRO A 89 -5.98 -13.97 14.65
N THR A 90 -5.48 -15.03 15.31
CA THR A 90 -5.26 -16.32 14.64
C THR A 90 -6.62 -16.95 14.36
N THR A 91 -7.13 -16.82 13.13
CA THR A 91 -8.22 -17.69 12.67
C THR A 91 -7.62 -19.03 12.32
N ALA A 92 -7.33 -19.86 13.32
CA ALA A 92 -7.17 -21.28 13.08
C ALA A 92 -8.55 -21.79 12.68
N ALA A 93 -8.72 -22.12 11.39
CA ALA A 93 -9.93 -22.73 10.89
C ALA A 93 -10.27 -23.94 11.77
N ARG A 94 -11.42 -23.89 12.43
CA ARG A 94 -12.05 -25.03 13.08
C ARG A 94 -12.08 -26.17 12.06
N GLY A 95 -11.29 -27.21 12.30
CA GLY A 95 -11.46 -28.48 11.63
C GLY A 95 -12.89 -28.96 11.89
N ALA A 96 -13.69 -29.02 10.83
CA ALA A 96 -14.96 -29.70 10.84
C ALA A 96 -14.68 -31.20 10.99
N GLY A 97 -14.81 -31.70 12.21
CA GLY A 97 -14.90 -33.11 12.52
C GLY A 97 -16.24 -33.37 13.19
N HIS A 98 -17.20 -33.92 12.42
CA HIS A 98 -18.17 -34.94 12.81
C HIS A 98 -18.67 -35.59 11.53
#